data_AF-A0A9P7JWD6-F1
#
_entry.id   AF-A0A9P7JWD6-F1
#
_cell.length_a   1.000
_cell.length_b   1.000
_cell.length_c   1.000
_cell.angle_alpha   90.00
_cell.angle_beta   90.00
_cell.angle_gamma   90.00
#
_symmetry.space_group_name_H-M   'P 1'
#
loop_
_entity.id
_entity.type
_entity.pdbx_description
1 polymer ?
#
loop_
_entity_poly.entity_id
_entity_poly.type
_entity_poly.pdbx_seq_one_letter_code
_entity_poly.pdbx_strand_id
1 'polypeptide(L)'
;MSSPALSALPTYSSTSKSRLQSLYSDIHRQKYSNPSSFHTYVDWWHGTLKDVTSRGWQGSDGSDGTSNKLILGARRALVDKLRYEGVGKPLGLGTTIQSVYDPGWLPYRIASFVVGKPLWWAMQQLDIVRSEDSYTEAEMWKKIEGDYVMLGLVDTKVLIKFLERERRVVVQNGDVIKFVSASHDREITAVDRGILQLKTAVRNLREQVDGIQNKIDQTASNISNALRQQRKSIALAELRFKKHLDDLLSKRLGSLHNLESTLISVETAAGDVEIMKTYESSTATLKAILSHPSLQRNKIEETMDALAASTADAREIDNAIRMGEDMAAVDAGIDDTELEAELNALVEEAEKESAAAAEQAVVEKLQGIEVHVPEGAPVQVEAVPRRTAEAA
;
A
#
# COMPACT_ATOMS: atom_id res chain seq x y z
N MET A 1 3.91 38.67 26.00
CA MET A 1 5.30 38.18 26.06
C MET A 1 5.34 36.87 25.32
N SER A 2 6.13 36.74 24.25
CA SER A 2 6.39 35.43 23.65
C SER A 2 7.03 34.50 24.69
N SER A 3 6.69 33.21 24.68
CA SER A 3 7.50 32.24 25.41
C SER A 3 8.87 32.15 24.73
N PRO A 4 9.98 32.57 25.37
CA PRO A 4 11.35 32.48 24.79
C PRO A 4 11.75 31.04 24.43
N ALA A 5 10.97 30.07 24.88
CA ALA A 5 11.07 28.65 24.56
C ALA A 5 10.81 28.31 23.08
N LEU A 6 9.85 28.96 22.40
CA LEU A 6 9.45 28.56 21.04
C LEU A 6 10.53 28.89 20.00
N SER A 7 11.21 30.03 20.13
CA SER A 7 12.32 30.41 19.24
C SER A 7 13.51 29.44 19.32
N ALA A 8 13.63 28.65 20.39
CA ALA A 8 14.66 27.65 20.58
C ALA A 8 14.30 26.28 19.97
N LEU A 9 13.11 26.12 19.39
CA LEU A 9 12.73 24.91 18.68
C LEU A 9 13.36 24.89 17.29
N PRO A 10 13.88 23.73 16.81
CA PRO A 10 14.46 23.59 15.48
C PRO A 10 13.53 24.06 14.36
N THR A 11 12.22 23.82 14.51
CA THR A 11 11.19 24.23 13.55
C THR A 11 11.04 25.75 13.44
N TYR A 12 11.34 26.52 14.50
CA TYR A 12 11.28 27.97 14.50
C TYR A 12 12.63 28.60 14.13
N SER A 13 13.74 28.06 14.65
CA SER A 13 15.07 28.63 14.43
C SER A 13 15.52 28.56 12.95
N SER A 14 15.04 27.57 12.21
CA SER A 14 15.34 27.38 10.79
C SER A 14 14.34 28.06 9.83
N THR A 15 13.27 28.66 10.36
CA THR A 15 12.16 29.17 9.55
C THR A 15 12.14 30.70 9.53
N SER A 16 12.04 31.30 8.34
CA SER A 16 11.95 32.76 8.20
C SER A 16 10.64 33.32 8.76
N LYS A 17 10.64 34.60 9.17
CA LYS A 17 9.45 35.26 9.71
C LYS A 17 8.27 35.26 8.73
N SER A 18 8.49 35.44 7.44
CA SER A 18 7.45 35.39 6.41
C SER A 18 6.86 33.97 6.25
N ARG A 19 7.71 32.94 6.34
CA ARG A 19 7.26 31.54 6.30
C ARG A 19 6.46 31.19 7.57
N LEU A 20 6.86 31.68 8.74
CA LEU A 20 6.08 31.53 9.97
C LEU A 20 4.69 32.18 9.88
N GLN A 21 4.58 33.38 9.29
CA GLN A 21 3.28 34.02 9.04
C GLN A 21 2.37 33.15 8.16
N SER A 22 2.95 32.54 7.13
CA SER A 22 2.23 31.59 6.28
C SER A 22 1.81 30.33 7.05
N LEU A 23 2.68 29.77 7.89
CA LEU A 23 2.41 28.57 8.70
C LEU A 23 1.34 28.79 9.77
N TYR A 24 1.17 30.02 10.24
CA TYR A 24 0.20 30.41 11.26
C TYR A 24 -1.17 30.81 10.68
N SER A 25 -1.27 30.96 9.36
CA SER A 25 -2.52 31.26 8.65
C SER A 25 -3.50 30.08 8.65
N ASP A 26 -4.76 30.34 8.30
CA ASP A 26 -5.75 29.30 8.10
C ASP A 26 -5.44 28.52 6.80
N ILE A 27 -5.21 27.22 6.94
CA ILE A 27 -4.83 26.30 5.86
C ILE A 27 -5.98 25.37 5.43
N HIS A 28 -7.17 25.47 6.02
CA HIS A 28 -8.26 24.53 5.77
C HIS A 28 -8.62 24.42 4.28
N ARG A 29 -8.68 25.55 3.58
CA ARG A 29 -8.97 25.60 2.12
C ARG A 29 -7.86 25.02 1.25
N GLN A 30 -6.63 24.94 1.76
CA GLN A 30 -5.49 24.40 1.02
C GLN A 30 -5.53 22.88 0.90
N LYS A 31 -6.25 22.19 1.79
CA LYS A 31 -6.45 20.73 1.73
C LYS A 31 -6.93 20.27 0.34
N TYR A 32 -7.81 21.04 -0.28
CA TYR A 32 -8.40 20.73 -1.59
C TYR A 32 -7.75 21.48 -2.75
N SER A 33 -7.34 22.74 -2.53
CA SER A 33 -6.81 23.59 -3.61
C SER A 33 -5.31 23.39 -3.87
N ASN A 34 -4.52 23.07 -2.85
CA ASN A 34 -3.08 22.83 -2.95
C ASN A 34 -2.61 21.80 -1.90
N PRO A 35 -2.86 20.50 -2.15
CA PRO A 35 -2.58 19.44 -1.20
C PRO A 35 -1.10 19.37 -0.77
N SER A 36 -0.16 19.57 -1.71
CA SER A 36 1.28 19.52 -1.41
C SER A 36 1.70 20.59 -0.41
N SER A 37 1.19 21.82 -0.58
CA SER A 37 1.45 22.89 0.38
C SER A 37 0.82 22.57 1.73
N PHE A 38 -0.44 22.12 1.73
CA PHE A 38 -1.17 21.69 2.92
C PHE A 38 -0.40 20.64 3.74
N HIS A 39 0.13 19.60 3.09
CA HIS A 39 0.93 18.57 3.77
C HIS A 39 2.21 19.14 4.39
N THR A 40 2.88 20.05 3.67
CA THR A 40 4.08 20.73 4.22
C THR A 40 3.75 21.52 5.49
N TYR A 41 2.54 22.11 5.58
CA TYR A 41 2.07 22.74 6.82
C TYR A 41 1.80 21.74 7.93
N VAL A 42 1.10 20.64 7.61
CA VAL A 42 0.78 19.57 8.56
C VAL A 42 2.05 18.96 9.14
N ASP A 43 3.04 18.65 8.31
CA ASP A 43 4.31 18.06 8.74
C ASP A 43 5.11 18.99 9.66
N TRP A 44 5.16 20.28 9.31
CA TRP A 44 5.85 21.29 10.12
C TRP A 44 5.21 21.44 11.51
N TRP A 45 3.87 21.49 11.55
CA TRP A 45 3.12 21.58 12.80
C TRP A 45 3.18 20.28 13.60
N HIS A 46 3.17 19.12 12.95
CA HIS A 46 3.36 17.82 13.60
C HIS A 46 4.73 17.75 14.28
N GLY A 47 5.82 18.12 13.59
CA GLY A 47 7.15 18.20 14.19
C GLY A 47 7.24 19.23 15.33
N THR A 48 6.57 20.38 15.18
CA THR A 48 6.53 21.40 16.23
C THR A 48 5.79 20.92 17.49
N LEU A 49 4.59 20.36 17.32
CA LEU A 49 3.79 19.84 18.42
C LEU A 49 4.49 18.66 19.10
N LYS A 50 5.22 17.85 18.34
CA LYS A 50 6.10 16.79 18.84
C LYS A 50 7.14 17.38 19.81
N ASP A 51 7.89 18.38 19.37
CA ASP A 51 8.94 18.97 20.20
C ASP A 51 8.35 19.67 21.44
N VAL A 52 7.25 20.39 21.29
CA VAL A 52 6.52 21.06 22.39
C VAL A 52 6.03 20.04 23.42
N THR A 53 5.45 18.93 22.98
CA THR A 53 4.94 17.87 23.85
C THR A 53 6.08 17.17 24.58
N SER A 54 7.14 16.76 23.88
CA SER A 54 8.30 16.06 24.47
C SER A 54 9.02 16.87 25.56
N ARG A 55 9.03 18.20 25.42
CA ARG A 55 9.62 19.12 26.40
C ARG A 55 8.67 19.48 27.54
N GLY A 56 7.42 19.01 27.50
CA GLY A 56 6.40 19.29 28.51
C GLY A 56 5.86 20.73 28.46
N TRP A 57 6.02 21.42 27.33
CA TRP A 57 5.70 22.85 27.20
C TRP A 57 4.22 23.14 26.94
N GLN A 58 3.39 22.10 26.90
CA GLN A 58 1.95 22.19 26.71
C GLN A 58 1.16 22.60 27.96
N GLY A 59 1.76 22.55 29.17
CA GLY A 59 1.10 22.88 30.43
C GLY A 59 1.15 21.78 31.48
N SER A 60 0.75 22.12 32.71
CA SER A 60 0.55 21.18 33.80
C SER A 60 -0.92 20.79 33.83
N ASP A 61 -1.23 19.58 33.33
CA ASP A 61 -2.59 19.02 33.32
C ASP A 61 -2.76 17.90 34.37
N GLY A 62 -1.70 17.58 35.13
CA GLY A 62 -1.74 16.60 36.21
C GLY A 62 -2.01 17.25 37.57
N SER A 63 -2.76 16.56 38.43
CA SER A 63 -2.99 16.96 39.83
C SER A 63 -1.70 17.11 40.66
N ASP A 64 -0.56 16.65 40.13
CA ASP A 64 0.76 16.60 40.77
C ASP A 64 1.77 17.60 40.18
N GLY A 65 1.31 18.57 39.37
CA GLY A 65 2.17 19.63 38.82
C GLY A 65 3.09 19.20 37.66
N THR A 66 3.16 17.90 37.36
CA THR A 66 4.00 17.34 36.28
C THR A 66 3.38 17.54 34.89
N SER A 67 4.16 18.09 33.95
CA SER A 67 3.76 18.26 32.55
C SER A 67 3.83 16.93 31.80
N ASN A 68 2.73 16.52 31.16
CA ASN A 68 2.72 15.33 30.30
C ASN A 68 3.70 15.50 29.13
N LYS A 69 4.51 14.46 28.85
CA LYS A 69 5.53 14.49 27.78
C LYS A 69 5.21 13.59 26.58
N LEU A 70 4.15 12.80 26.67
CA LEU A 70 3.77 11.78 25.69
C LEU A 70 2.38 12.02 25.07
N ILE A 71 1.51 12.69 25.80
CA ILE A 71 0.13 12.96 25.43
C ILE A 71 0.06 14.44 25.04
N LEU A 72 -0.35 14.75 23.82
CA LEU A 72 -0.72 16.10 23.40
C LEU A 72 -2.11 16.43 23.94
N GLY A 73 -2.20 17.41 24.84
CA GLY A 73 -3.46 17.99 25.29
C GLY A 73 -4.00 19.00 24.28
N ALA A 74 -4.82 18.55 23.32
CA ALA A 74 -5.45 19.44 22.35
C ALA A 74 -6.57 20.23 23.02
N ARG A 75 -6.22 21.36 23.63
CA ARG A 75 -7.15 22.31 24.28
C ARG A 75 -6.98 23.69 23.68
N ARG A 76 -7.99 24.56 23.79
CA ARG A 76 -7.90 25.96 23.30
C ARG A 76 -6.73 26.73 23.92
N ALA A 77 -6.37 26.42 25.16
CA ALA A 77 -5.21 26.99 25.84
C ALA A 77 -3.87 26.69 25.13
N LEU A 78 -3.78 25.62 24.33
CA LEU A 78 -2.60 25.29 23.53
C LEU A 78 -2.35 26.35 22.44
N VAL A 79 -3.41 26.88 21.81
CA VAL A 79 -3.33 27.95 20.80
C VAL A 79 -2.68 29.20 21.38
N ASP A 80 -3.06 29.55 22.61
CA ASP A 80 -2.52 30.72 23.30
C ASP A 80 -1.05 30.53 23.67
N LYS A 81 -0.64 29.30 24.02
CA LYS A 81 0.77 28.95 24.31
C LYS A 81 1.65 28.94 23.08
N LEU A 82 1.10 28.61 21.92
CA LEU A 82 1.80 28.60 20.63
C LEU A 82 1.78 29.97 19.93
N ARG A 83 1.22 31.00 20.55
CA ARG A 83 1.25 32.37 20.02
C ARG A 83 2.69 32.86 19.87
N TYR A 84 3.02 33.42 18.70
CA TYR A 84 4.35 33.91 18.40
C TYR A 84 4.35 35.43 18.13
N GLU A 85 5.33 36.15 18.68
CA GLU A 85 5.42 37.61 18.59
C GLU A 85 5.70 38.06 17.15
N GLY A 86 4.93 39.05 16.70
CA GLY A 86 4.99 39.54 15.31
C GLY A 86 4.37 38.60 14.26
N VAL A 87 3.78 37.47 14.67
CA VAL A 87 3.07 36.52 13.80
C VAL A 87 1.62 36.31 14.23
N GLY A 88 1.35 36.10 15.52
CA GLY A 88 0.00 35.94 16.05
C GLY A 88 -0.30 34.52 16.55
N LYS A 89 -1.58 34.14 16.57
CA LYS A 89 -2.05 32.80 16.98
C LYS A 89 -2.07 31.86 15.78
N PRO A 90 -1.84 30.54 15.96
CA PRO A 90 -1.86 29.59 14.86
C PRO A 90 -3.29 29.18 14.50
N LEU A 91 -3.86 29.83 13.47
CA LEU A 91 -5.26 29.66 13.08
C LEU A 91 -5.55 28.29 12.43
N GLY A 92 -4.57 27.71 11.74
CA GLY A 92 -4.69 26.39 11.11
C GLY A 92 -4.44 25.19 12.03
N LEU A 93 -4.13 25.42 13.32
CA LEU A 93 -3.66 24.35 14.22
C LEU A 93 -4.69 23.24 14.40
N GLY A 94 -5.97 23.59 14.54
CA GLY A 94 -7.04 22.61 14.71
C GLY A 94 -7.19 21.68 13.51
N THR A 95 -7.10 22.24 12.30
CA THR A 95 -7.11 21.47 11.05
C THR A 95 -5.93 20.51 10.98
N THR A 96 -4.75 20.94 11.42
CA THR A 96 -3.57 20.07 11.45
C THR A 96 -3.75 18.91 12.42
N ILE A 97 -4.19 19.17 13.66
CA ILE A 97 -4.40 18.11 14.65
C ILE A 97 -5.41 17.08 14.13
N GLN A 98 -6.51 17.53 13.55
CA GLN A 98 -7.47 16.61 12.91
C GLN A 98 -6.82 15.78 11.80
N SER A 99 -6.02 16.41 10.94
CA SER A 99 -5.43 15.76 9.76
C SER A 99 -4.32 14.76 10.12
N VAL A 100 -3.64 14.93 11.25
CA VAL A 100 -2.62 13.98 11.73
C VAL A 100 -3.24 12.64 12.17
N TYR A 101 -4.50 12.64 12.64
CA TYR A 101 -5.15 11.46 13.25
C TYR A 101 -6.35 10.90 12.46
N ASP A 102 -6.74 11.52 11.36
CA ASP A 102 -7.73 10.96 10.43
C ASP A 102 -7.10 9.80 9.64
N PRO A 103 -7.74 8.63 9.46
CA PRO A 103 -7.24 7.55 8.60
C PRO A 103 -7.45 7.78 7.08
N GLY A 104 -8.25 8.77 6.67
CA GLY A 104 -8.67 8.98 5.27
C GLY A 104 -7.60 9.41 4.26
N TRP A 105 -6.33 9.55 4.64
CA TRP A 105 -5.26 10.13 3.82
C TRP A 105 -4.15 9.14 3.40
N LEU A 106 -4.20 7.88 3.83
CA LEU A 106 -3.30 6.83 3.33
C LEU A 106 -3.30 6.71 1.79
N PRO A 107 -4.46 6.83 1.09
CA PRO A 107 -4.49 6.83 -0.38
C PRO A 107 -3.73 8.02 -1.02
N TYR A 108 -3.70 9.20 -0.37
CA TYR A 108 -3.08 10.41 -0.92
C TYR A 108 -1.55 10.41 -0.82
N ARG A 109 -0.96 9.73 0.16
CA ARG A 109 0.51 9.57 0.25
C ARG A 109 1.07 8.81 -0.94
N ILE A 110 0.35 7.80 -1.44
CA ILE A 110 0.73 7.01 -2.61
C ILE A 110 0.67 7.87 -3.87
N ALA A 111 -0.34 8.74 -3.99
CA ALA A 111 -0.50 9.63 -5.14
C ALA A 111 0.63 10.69 -5.26
N SER A 112 1.22 11.12 -4.14
CA SER A 112 2.28 12.14 -4.13
C SER A 112 3.64 11.66 -4.67
N PHE A 113 3.87 10.35 -4.71
CA PHE A 113 5.07 9.73 -5.29
C PHE A 113 4.95 9.47 -6.80
N VAL A 114 3.75 9.61 -7.37
CA VAL A 114 3.50 9.45 -8.80
C VAL A 114 3.49 10.84 -9.45
N VAL A 115 4.64 11.26 -9.98
CA VAL A 115 4.70 12.43 -10.87
C VAL A 115 4.00 12.06 -12.18
N GLY A 116 2.71 12.33 -12.25
CA GLY A 116 1.91 12.15 -13.45
C GLY A 116 0.60 12.91 -13.34
N LYS A 117 0.46 13.97 -14.13
CA LYS A 117 -0.73 14.82 -14.22
C LYS A 117 -2.04 14.23 -14.85
N PRO A 118 -2.25 12.92 -15.11
CA PRO A 118 -3.59 12.47 -15.56
C PRO A 118 -4.59 12.10 -14.45
N LEU A 119 -4.14 11.58 -13.30
CA LEU A 119 -5.05 11.00 -12.28
C LEU A 119 -5.85 12.05 -11.49
N TRP A 120 -5.26 13.22 -11.27
CA TRP A 120 -5.89 14.28 -10.48
C TRP A 120 -7.07 14.95 -11.21
N TRP A 121 -7.00 15.03 -12.55
CA TRP A 121 -8.12 15.47 -13.39
C TRP A 121 -9.30 14.49 -13.36
N ALA A 122 -9.03 13.18 -13.34
CA ALA A 122 -10.06 12.14 -13.29
C ALA A 122 -10.80 12.09 -11.94
N MET A 123 -10.11 12.42 -10.84
CA MET A 123 -10.73 12.51 -9.51
C MET A 123 -11.68 13.71 -9.36
N GLN A 124 -11.56 14.73 -10.23
CA GLN A 124 -12.41 15.92 -10.21
C GLN A 124 -13.75 15.73 -10.96
N GLN A 125 -13.86 14.71 -11.82
CA GLN A 125 -15.07 14.40 -12.59
C GLN A 125 -15.98 13.36 -11.93
N LEU A 126 -15.48 12.61 -10.95
CA LEU A 126 -16.28 11.71 -10.12
C LEU A 126 -16.80 12.51 -8.93
N ASP A 127 -18.09 12.82 -8.94
CA ASP A 127 -18.89 13.50 -7.91
C ASP A 127 -18.91 12.76 -6.54
N ILE A 128 -17.71 12.57 -5.96
CA ILE A 128 -17.42 11.95 -4.66
C ILE A 128 -16.87 13.00 -3.68
N VAL A 129 -16.70 14.26 -4.12
CA VAL A 129 -16.39 15.39 -3.25
C VAL A 129 -17.69 16.08 -2.85
N ARG A 130 -18.44 15.43 -1.95
CA ARG A 130 -19.48 16.14 -1.22
C ARG A 130 -18.77 17.14 -0.30
N SER A 131 -19.11 18.41 -0.48
CA SER A 131 -18.76 19.54 0.40
C SER A 131 -18.87 19.15 1.87
N GLU A 132 -17.75 18.84 2.52
CA GLU A 132 -17.69 18.77 3.97
C GLU A 132 -17.60 20.22 4.46
N ASP A 133 -18.70 20.66 5.06
CA ASP A 133 -18.99 22.06 5.36
C ASP A 133 -17.82 22.79 6.02
N SER A 134 -17.63 24.05 5.62
CA SER A 134 -16.64 24.99 6.15
C SER A 134 -16.85 25.19 7.66
N TYR A 135 -16.30 24.31 8.49
CA TYR A 135 -16.32 24.48 9.94
C TYR A 135 -15.55 25.74 10.33
N THR A 136 -16.14 26.54 11.22
CA THR A 136 -15.40 27.62 11.87
C THR A 136 -14.36 27.03 12.82
N GLU A 137 -13.29 27.78 13.11
CA GLU A 137 -12.24 27.35 14.06
C GLU A 137 -12.84 26.89 15.40
N ALA A 138 -13.90 27.58 15.87
CA ALA A 138 -14.60 27.26 17.11
C ALA A 138 -15.36 25.92 17.05
N GLU A 139 -15.94 25.55 15.91
CA GLU A 139 -16.63 24.27 15.71
C GLU A 139 -15.65 23.12 15.56
N MET A 140 -14.50 23.35 14.90
CA MET A 140 -13.44 22.35 14.85
C MET A 140 -12.91 22.03 16.23
N TRP A 141 -12.62 23.03 17.07
CA TRP A 141 -12.13 22.81 18.43
C TRP A 141 -13.10 21.99 19.30
N LYS A 142 -14.41 22.07 19.08
CA LYS A 142 -15.39 21.21 19.78
C LYS A 142 -15.27 19.73 19.43
N LYS A 143 -14.78 19.40 18.23
CA LYS A 143 -14.63 18.01 17.75
C LYS A 143 -13.27 17.40 18.09
N ILE A 144 -12.22 18.23 18.09
CA ILE A 144 -10.82 17.79 18.29
C ILE A 144 -10.32 17.97 19.72
N GLU A 145 -11.17 18.46 20.63
CA GLU A 145 -10.77 18.62 22.02
C GLU A 145 -10.59 17.24 22.66
N GLY A 146 -9.34 16.90 22.98
CA GLY A 146 -9.03 15.58 23.52
C GLY A 146 -7.54 15.38 23.79
N ASP A 147 -7.21 14.18 24.23
CA ASP A 147 -5.85 13.77 24.55
C ASP A 147 -5.34 12.87 23.43
N TYR A 148 -4.22 13.25 22.81
CA TYR A 148 -3.68 12.59 21.63
C TYR A 148 -2.29 11.99 21.90
N VAL A 149 -2.05 10.76 21.46
CA VAL A 149 -0.73 10.12 21.59
C VAL A 149 0.17 10.58 20.45
N MET A 150 1.31 11.23 20.75
CA MET A 150 2.23 11.71 19.71
C MET A 150 3.12 10.59 19.18
N LEU A 151 2.69 10.01 18.07
CA LEU A 151 3.26 8.79 17.48
C LEU A 151 4.77 8.92 17.16
N GLY A 152 5.23 10.12 16.77
CA GLY A 152 6.65 10.35 16.48
C GLY A 152 7.60 10.27 17.68
N LEU A 153 7.12 10.21 18.93
CA LEU A 153 7.96 10.28 20.15
C LEU A 153 8.14 8.95 20.89
N VAL A 154 7.28 7.95 20.63
CA VAL A 154 7.14 6.81 21.54
C VAL A 154 7.25 5.46 20.83
N ASP A 155 7.04 5.40 19.52
CA ASP A 155 6.05 4.41 19.15
C ASP A 155 6.44 2.98 19.01
N THR A 156 7.65 2.62 18.63
CA THR A 156 7.94 1.20 18.43
C THR A 156 8.65 0.63 19.63
N LYS A 157 9.73 1.27 20.12
CA LYS A 157 10.50 0.72 21.26
C LYS A 157 9.76 0.82 22.58
N VAL A 158 9.09 1.93 22.88
CA VAL A 158 8.32 2.06 24.14
C VAL A 158 7.07 1.20 24.07
N LEU A 159 6.40 1.12 22.91
CA LEU A 159 5.28 0.21 22.72
C LEU A 159 5.71 -1.25 22.86
N ILE A 160 6.81 -1.68 22.24
CA ILE A 160 7.32 -3.05 22.40
C ILE A 160 7.64 -3.31 23.87
N LYS A 161 8.30 -2.37 24.57
CA LYS A 161 8.59 -2.52 26.00
C LYS A 161 7.34 -2.56 26.87
N PHE A 162 6.31 -1.79 26.53
CA PHE A 162 5.00 -1.84 27.18
C PHE A 162 4.26 -3.15 26.90
N LEU A 163 4.25 -3.61 25.64
CA LEU A 163 3.62 -4.86 25.23
C LEU A 163 4.31 -6.09 25.84
N GLU A 164 5.63 -6.03 25.99
CA GLU A 164 6.46 -7.05 26.66
C GLU A 164 6.23 -7.05 28.18
N ARG A 165 6.33 -5.89 28.84
CA ARG A 165 6.28 -5.79 30.31
C ARG A 165 4.86 -5.85 30.87
N GLU A 166 3.96 -5.01 30.35
CA GLU A 166 2.63 -4.77 30.93
C GLU A 166 1.57 -5.71 30.35
N ARG A 167 1.61 -5.96 29.04
CA ARG A 167 0.63 -6.82 28.37
C ARG A 167 1.08 -8.27 28.25
N ARG A 168 2.39 -8.53 28.29
CA ARG A 168 3.00 -9.86 28.14
C ARG A 168 2.55 -10.60 26.88
N VAL A 169 2.29 -9.85 25.81
CA VAL A 169 1.84 -10.35 24.49
C VAL A 169 2.95 -10.36 23.44
N VAL A 170 4.13 -9.87 23.78
CA VAL A 170 5.30 -9.80 22.89
C VAL A 170 6.56 -10.21 23.66
N VAL A 171 7.49 -10.87 22.98
CA VAL A 171 8.87 -11.08 23.44
C VAL A 171 9.83 -10.50 22.41
N GLN A 172 10.87 -9.80 22.88
CA GLN A 172 11.89 -9.21 22.03
C GLN A 172 13.28 -9.79 22.32
N ASN A 173 14.00 -10.18 21.27
CA ASN A 173 15.43 -10.48 21.34
C ASN A 173 16.15 -9.80 20.17
N GLY A 174 16.90 -8.73 20.48
CA GLY A 174 17.56 -7.91 19.47
C GLY A 174 16.56 -7.24 18.52
N ASP A 175 16.67 -7.60 17.25
CA ASP A 175 15.82 -7.18 16.14
C ASP A 175 14.57 -8.07 15.92
N VAL A 176 14.50 -9.23 16.59
CA VAL A 176 13.38 -10.16 16.46
C VAL A 176 12.31 -9.84 17.51
N ILE A 177 11.07 -9.74 17.03
CA ILE A 177 9.87 -9.53 17.84
C ILE A 177 8.90 -10.67 17.57
N LYS A 178 8.55 -11.43 18.63
CA LYS A 178 7.57 -12.52 18.57
C LYS A 178 6.30 -12.11 19.30
N PHE A 179 5.15 -12.30 18.66
CA PHE A 179 3.84 -12.13 19.28
C PHE A 179 3.41 -13.45 19.93
N VAL A 180 3.06 -13.39 21.21
CA VAL A 180 2.75 -14.56 22.04
C VAL A 180 1.26 -14.84 21.97
N SER A 181 0.88 -16.00 21.44
CA SER A 181 -0.53 -16.45 21.36
C SER A 181 -0.98 -17.19 22.64
N ALA A 182 -0.08 -17.96 23.25
CA ALA A 182 -0.34 -18.74 24.47
C ALA A 182 0.73 -18.52 25.54
N SER A 183 0.37 -18.65 26.82
CA SER A 183 1.24 -18.35 27.98
C SER A 183 2.56 -19.15 28.04
N HIS A 184 2.65 -20.26 27.30
CA HIS A 184 3.79 -21.18 27.28
C HIS A 184 4.77 -20.92 26.11
N ASP A 185 4.46 -19.98 25.21
CA ASP A 185 5.24 -19.70 24.00
C ASP A 185 5.99 -18.36 24.08
N ARG A 186 6.78 -18.19 25.15
CA ARG A 186 7.45 -16.92 25.49
C ARG A 186 8.94 -16.91 25.15
N GLU A 187 9.41 -17.88 24.38
CA GLU A 187 10.80 -17.94 23.95
C GLU A 187 10.89 -17.83 22.44
N ILE A 188 11.92 -17.11 21.97
CA ILE A 188 12.25 -17.02 20.55
C ILE A 188 13.23 -18.15 20.25
N THR A 189 12.72 -19.17 19.56
CA THR A 189 13.44 -20.39 19.20
C THR A 189 14.30 -20.20 17.94
N ALA A 190 15.10 -21.22 17.60
CA ALA A 190 15.80 -21.25 16.31
C ALA A 190 14.82 -21.37 15.12
N VAL A 191 13.71 -22.10 15.31
CA VAL A 191 12.65 -22.27 14.32
C VAL A 191 11.98 -20.93 14.02
N ASP A 192 11.66 -20.12 15.04
CA ASP A 192 11.09 -18.78 14.87
C ASP A 192 11.98 -17.88 13.99
N ARG A 193 13.30 -17.94 14.21
CA ARG A 193 14.28 -17.18 13.42
C ARG A 193 14.34 -17.68 11.97
N GLY A 194 14.30 -19.00 11.77
CA GLY A 194 14.24 -19.61 10.44
C GLY A 194 12.99 -19.19 9.67
N ILE A 195 11.81 -19.25 10.29
CA ILE A 195 10.54 -18.80 9.71
C ILE A 195 10.60 -17.31 9.34
N LEU A 196 11.14 -16.45 10.23
CA LEU A 196 11.27 -15.03 9.95
C LEU A 196 12.22 -14.74 8.77
N GLN A 197 13.33 -15.49 8.67
CA GLN A 197 14.27 -15.40 7.55
C GLN A 197 13.60 -15.84 6.24
N LEU A 198 12.88 -16.96 6.24
CA LEU A 198 12.11 -17.45 5.08
C LEU A 198 11.06 -16.43 4.64
N LYS A 199 10.25 -15.90 5.56
CA LYS A 199 9.25 -14.85 5.26
C LYS A 199 9.89 -13.58 4.68
N THR A 200 11.06 -13.21 5.19
CA THR A 200 11.82 -12.07 4.67
C THR A 200 12.34 -12.33 3.26
N ALA A 201 12.88 -13.52 3.00
CA ALA A 201 13.33 -13.92 1.67
C ALA A 201 12.18 -13.94 0.66
N VAL A 202 11.03 -14.53 1.02
CA VAL A 202 9.81 -14.55 0.21
C VAL A 202 9.36 -13.13 -0.15
N ARG A 203 9.28 -12.22 0.84
CA ARG A 203 8.90 -10.81 0.59
C ARG A 203 9.87 -10.13 -0.38
N ASN A 204 11.18 -10.22 -0.12
CA ASN A 204 12.20 -9.60 -0.96
C ASN A 204 12.17 -10.15 -2.40
N LEU A 205 11.80 -11.43 -2.56
CA LEU A 205 11.71 -12.06 -3.86
C LEU A 205 10.44 -11.65 -4.62
N ARG A 206 9.31 -11.48 -3.92
CA ARG A 206 8.08 -10.87 -4.49
C ARG A 206 8.35 -9.45 -4.99
N GLU A 207 9.04 -8.62 -4.18
CA GLU A 207 9.44 -7.27 -4.61
C GLU A 207 10.33 -7.28 -5.86
N GLN A 208 11.23 -8.26 -5.99
CA GLN A 208 12.03 -8.44 -7.20
C GLN A 208 11.20 -8.87 -8.41
N VAL A 209 10.26 -9.81 -8.22
CA VAL A 209 9.31 -10.26 -9.24
C VAL A 209 8.51 -9.07 -9.77
N ASP A 210 7.91 -8.27 -8.88
CA ASP A 210 7.16 -7.07 -9.24
C ASP A 210 8.05 -6.05 -9.98
N GLY A 211 9.28 -5.86 -9.50
CA GLY A 211 10.26 -4.96 -10.13
C GLY A 211 10.68 -5.42 -11.54
N ILE A 212 10.80 -6.73 -11.78
CA ILE A 212 11.12 -7.30 -13.09
C ILE A 212 9.91 -7.18 -14.02
N GLN A 213 8.70 -7.49 -13.54
CA GLN A 213 7.46 -7.37 -14.32
C GLN A 213 7.25 -5.93 -14.82
N ASN A 214 7.40 -4.94 -13.92
CA ASN A 214 7.31 -3.53 -14.30
C ASN A 214 8.33 -3.14 -15.39
N LYS A 215 9.54 -3.71 -15.37
CA LYS A 215 10.55 -3.49 -16.42
C LYS A 215 10.17 -4.17 -17.73
N ILE A 216 9.59 -5.37 -17.68
CA ILE A 216 9.08 -6.07 -18.87
C ILE A 216 7.99 -5.22 -19.53
N ASP A 217 7.05 -4.69 -18.74
CA ASP A 217 5.94 -3.87 -19.25
C ASP A 217 6.46 -2.55 -19.86
N GLN A 218 7.43 -1.90 -19.20
CA GLN A 218 8.08 -0.70 -19.73
C GLN A 218 8.82 -1.01 -21.05
N THR A 219 9.51 -2.15 -21.14
CA THR A 219 10.23 -2.58 -22.34
C THR A 219 9.25 -2.88 -23.47
N ALA A 220 8.12 -3.55 -23.18
CA ALA A 220 7.05 -3.79 -24.14
C ALA A 220 6.48 -2.47 -24.72
N SER A 221 6.27 -1.46 -23.86
CA SER A 221 5.89 -0.13 -24.32
C SER A 221 6.95 0.49 -25.24
N ASN A 222 8.23 0.41 -24.89
CA ASN A 222 9.33 0.91 -25.72
C ASN A 222 9.40 0.21 -27.09
N ILE A 223 9.20 -1.11 -27.14
CA ILE A 223 9.14 -1.89 -28.38
C ILE A 223 8.01 -1.34 -29.27
N SER A 224 6.80 -1.20 -28.73
CA SER A 224 5.66 -0.69 -29.50
C SER A 224 5.91 0.73 -30.05
N ASN A 225 6.55 1.60 -29.26
CA ASN A 225 6.93 2.95 -29.69
C ASN A 225 8.01 2.93 -30.78
N ALA A 226 9.01 2.06 -30.67
CA ALA A 226 10.06 1.91 -31.68
C ALA A 226 9.50 1.38 -33.01
N LEU A 227 8.55 0.44 -32.95
CA LEU A 227 7.85 -0.09 -34.12
C LEU A 227 7.02 1.00 -34.82
N ARG A 228 6.25 1.79 -34.07
CA ARG A 228 5.50 2.96 -34.61
C ARG A 228 6.41 3.96 -35.32
N GLN A 229 7.65 4.12 -34.85
CA GLN A 229 8.66 4.99 -35.44
C GLN A 229 9.47 4.32 -36.55
N GLN A 230 9.11 3.10 -36.96
CA GLN A 230 9.81 2.30 -37.99
C GLN A 230 11.29 2.03 -37.66
N ARG A 231 11.65 2.03 -36.36
CA ARG A 231 13.02 1.79 -35.87
C ARG A 231 13.23 0.32 -35.51
N LYS A 232 13.23 -0.55 -36.52
CA LYS A 232 13.27 -2.02 -36.35
C LYS A 232 14.48 -2.53 -35.57
N SER A 233 15.67 -1.97 -35.79
CA SER A 233 16.89 -2.37 -35.07
C SER A 233 16.83 -2.12 -33.56
N ILE A 234 16.19 -1.02 -33.14
CA ILE A 234 15.99 -0.69 -31.72
C ILE A 234 14.93 -1.61 -31.12
N ALA A 235 13.82 -1.84 -31.82
CA ALA A 235 12.77 -2.74 -31.37
C ALA A 235 13.29 -4.18 -31.16
N LEU A 236 14.17 -4.64 -32.05
CA LEU A 236 14.80 -5.95 -31.97
C LEU A 236 15.73 -6.08 -30.74
N ALA A 237 16.54 -5.04 -30.47
CA ALA A 237 17.40 -5.00 -29.29
C ALA A 237 16.61 -4.99 -27.97
N GLU A 238 15.51 -4.22 -27.91
CA GLU A 238 14.60 -4.18 -26.76
C GLU A 238 13.85 -5.50 -26.58
N LEU A 239 13.49 -6.19 -27.68
CA LEU A 239 12.85 -7.51 -27.63
C LEU A 239 13.80 -8.58 -27.04
N ARG A 240 15.07 -8.59 -27.43
CA ARG A 240 16.11 -9.43 -26.80
C ARG A 240 16.20 -9.17 -25.30
N PHE A 241 16.24 -7.91 -24.91
CA PHE A 241 16.31 -7.53 -23.50
C PHE A 241 15.05 -7.98 -22.73
N LYS A 242 13.85 -7.83 -23.31
CA LYS A 242 12.60 -8.35 -22.75
C LYS A 242 12.67 -9.86 -22.51
N LYS A 243 13.15 -10.64 -23.47
CA LYS A 243 13.28 -12.11 -23.32
C LYS A 243 14.24 -12.52 -22.20
N HIS A 244 15.34 -11.81 -22.02
CA HIS A 244 16.21 -12.03 -20.87
C HIS A 244 15.52 -11.70 -19.54
N LEU A 245 14.69 -10.66 -19.49
CA LEU A 245 13.88 -10.35 -18.32
C LEU A 245 12.82 -11.43 -18.06
N ASP A 246 12.17 -11.97 -19.12
CA ASP A 246 11.18 -13.05 -19.02
C ASP A 246 11.81 -14.35 -18.46
N ASP A 247 13.04 -14.72 -18.88
CA ASP A 247 13.79 -15.85 -18.31
C ASP A 247 14.18 -15.60 -16.84
N LEU A 248 14.67 -14.39 -16.53
CA LEU A 248 14.98 -14.02 -15.15
C LEU A 248 13.74 -14.07 -14.26
N LEU A 249 12.60 -13.57 -14.75
CA LEU A 249 11.31 -13.62 -14.06
C LEU A 249 10.91 -15.07 -13.78
N SER A 250 11.01 -15.95 -14.79
CA SER A 250 10.69 -17.38 -14.65
C SER A 250 11.55 -18.06 -13.58
N LYS A 251 12.87 -17.80 -13.57
CA LYS A 251 13.80 -18.30 -12.54
C LYS A 251 13.46 -17.77 -11.14
N ARG A 252 13.06 -16.51 -11.04
CA ARG A 252 12.66 -15.87 -9.76
C ARG A 252 11.33 -16.41 -9.24
N LEU A 253 10.35 -16.62 -10.12
CA LEU A 253 9.07 -17.25 -9.78
C LEU A 253 9.26 -18.71 -9.31
N GLY A 254 10.12 -19.49 -9.97
CA GLY A 254 10.44 -20.84 -9.50
C GLY A 254 11.10 -20.85 -8.11
N SER A 255 12.04 -19.93 -7.88
CA SER A 255 12.67 -19.77 -6.56
C SER A 255 11.66 -19.34 -5.48
N LEU A 256 10.70 -18.49 -5.84
CA LEU A 256 9.64 -18.02 -4.95
C LEU A 256 8.72 -19.17 -4.55
N HIS A 257 8.28 -19.96 -5.53
CA HIS A 257 7.47 -21.14 -5.27
C HIS A 257 8.17 -22.13 -4.33
N ASN A 258 9.45 -22.41 -4.55
CA ASN A 258 10.25 -23.29 -3.68
C ASN A 258 10.33 -22.77 -2.23
N LEU A 259 10.56 -21.47 -2.05
CA LEU A 259 10.63 -20.86 -0.71
C LEU A 259 9.25 -20.79 -0.03
N GLU A 260 8.18 -20.52 -0.77
CA GLU A 260 6.81 -20.52 -0.24
C GLU A 260 6.37 -21.93 0.18
N SER A 261 6.67 -22.95 -0.64
CA SER A 261 6.44 -24.35 -0.29
C SER A 261 7.21 -24.75 0.97
N THR A 262 8.50 -24.40 1.04
CA THR A 262 9.33 -24.65 2.23
C THR A 262 8.77 -23.95 3.47
N LEU A 263 8.31 -22.70 3.33
CA LEU A 263 7.70 -21.96 4.43
C LEU A 263 6.44 -22.66 4.95
N ILE A 264 5.56 -23.12 4.06
CA ILE A 264 4.35 -23.87 4.42
C ILE A 264 4.72 -25.15 5.17
N SER A 265 5.70 -25.93 4.67
CA SER A 265 6.15 -27.16 5.34
C SER A 265 6.73 -26.89 6.72
N VAL A 266 7.55 -25.84 6.88
CA VAL A 266 8.15 -25.47 8.17
C VAL A 266 7.09 -24.96 9.16
N GLU A 267 6.13 -24.14 8.72
CA GLU A 267 5.04 -23.67 9.58
C GLU A 267 4.11 -24.81 10.01
N THR A 268 3.82 -25.75 9.10
CA THR A 268 3.04 -26.96 9.42
C THR A 268 3.76 -27.80 10.47
N ALA A 269 5.04 -28.11 10.25
CA ALA A 269 5.84 -28.89 11.20
C ALA A 269 5.95 -28.20 12.57
N ALA A 270 6.07 -26.86 12.60
CA ALA A 270 6.09 -26.10 13.85
C ALA A 270 4.75 -26.21 14.61
N GLY A 271 3.62 -26.14 13.90
CA GLY A 271 2.29 -26.35 14.46
C GLY A 271 2.06 -27.79 14.96
N ASP A 272 2.53 -28.79 14.21
CA ASP A 272 2.42 -30.21 14.59
C ASP A 272 3.19 -30.51 15.89
N VAL A 273 4.37 -29.91 16.07
CA VAL A 273 5.13 -30.00 17.33
C VAL A 273 4.35 -29.39 18.50
N GLU A 274 3.69 -28.24 18.30
CA GLU A 274 2.86 -27.62 19.32
C GLU A 274 1.68 -28.52 19.70
N ILE A 275 0.97 -29.06 18.71
CA ILE A 275 -0.14 -30.01 18.90
C ILE A 275 0.34 -31.24 19.69
N MET A 276 1.48 -31.83 19.31
CA MET A 276 2.04 -33.00 20.00
C MET A 276 2.31 -32.71 21.48
N LYS A 277 2.89 -31.55 21.79
CA LYS A 277 3.14 -31.12 23.18
C LYS A 277 1.85 -31.00 23.99
N THR A 278 0.76 -30.55 23.37
CA THR A 278 -0.56 -30.49 24.04
C THR A 278 -1.13 -31.90 24.32
N TYR A 279 -0.95 -32.85 23.40
CA TYR A 279 -1.34 -34.24 23.60
C TYR A 279 -0.54 -34.92 24.70
N GLU A 280 0.78 -34.70 24.75
CA GLU A 280 1.65 -35.19 25.82
C GLU A 280 1.20 -34.68 27.20
N SER A 281 0.95 -33.36 27.31
CA SER A 281 0.45 -32.75 28.55
C SER A 281 -0.92 -33.30 28.96
N SER A 282 -1.82 -33.48 27.99
CA SER A 282 -3.16 -34.04 28.24
C SER A 282 -3.08 -35.48 28.73
N THR A 283 -2.21 -36.29 28.11
CA THR A 283 -1.95 -37.68 28.49
C THR A 283 -1.34 -37.80 29.88
N ALA A 284 -0.37 -36.95 30.21
CA ALA A 284 0.22 -36.89 31.54
C ALA A 284 -0.83 -36.55 32.61
N THR A 285 -1.73 -35.60 32.31
CA THR A 285 -2.84 -35.21 33.19
C THR A 285 -3.83 -36.37 33.37
N LEU A 286 -4.25 -37.02 32.28
CA LEU A 286 -5.11 -38.19 32.31
C LEU A 286 -4.48 -39.32 33.15
N LYS A 287 -3.18 -39.60 32.97
CA LYS A 287 -2.44 -40.58 33.77
C LYS A 287 -2.46 -40.23 35.25
N ALA A 288 -2.25 -38.96 35.62
CA ALA A 288 -2.29 -38.52 37.01
C ALA A 288 -3.69 -38.70 37.65
N ILE A 289 -4.75 -38.36 36.90
CA ILE A 289 -6.14 -38.55 37.34
C ILE A 289 -6.44 -40.05 37.51
N LEU A 290 -6.13 -40.86 36.50
CA LEU A 290 -6.41 -42.31 36.50
C LEU A 290 -5.58 -43.08 37.54
N SER A 291 -4.41 -42.56 37.93
CA SER A 291 -3.58 -43.13 38.99
C SER A 291 -4.11 -42.82 40.40
N HIS A 292 -5.14 -41.98 40.54
CA HIS A 292 -5.71 -41.63 41.84
C HIS A 292 -6.36 -42.86 42.51
N PRO A 293 -6.12 -43.13 43.82
CA PRO A 293 -6.55 -44.36 44.50
C PRO A 293 -8.05 -44.67 44.44
N SER A 294 -8.90 -43.64 44.25
CA SER A 294 -10.36 -43.80 44.14
C SER A 294 -10.84 -44.37 42.79
N LEU A 295 -9.98 -44.41 41.77
CA LEU A 295 -10.31 -44.86 40.41
C LEU A 295 -9.78 -46.27 40.08
N GLN A 296 -9.07 -46.92 41.01
CA GLN A 296 -8.27 -48.13 40.78
C GLN A 296 -9.03 -49.49 40.79
N ARG A 297 -10.36 -49.54 40.65
CA ARG A 297 -11.09 -50.82 40.50
C ARG A 297 -11.56 -51.02 39.06
N ASN A 298 -10.69 -51.62 38.25
CA ASN A 298 -11.01 -52.57 37.16
C ASN A 298 -10.94 -52.19 35.67
N LYS A 299 -10.38 -51.05 35.20
CA LYS A 299 -10.18 -50.82 33.74
C LYS A 299 -8.96 -49.99 33.30
N ILE A 300 -7.84 -50.10 34.01
CA ILE A 300 -6.67 -49.22 33.78
C ILE A 300 -5.79 -49.69 32.59
N GLU A 301 -5.63 -51.00 32.34
CA GLU A 301 -4.79 -51.50 31.24
C GLU A 301 -5.42 -51.26 29.85
N GLU A 302 -6.73 -51.52 29.70
CA GLU A 302 -7.45 -51.35 28.43
C GLU A 302 -7.48 -49.89 27.93
N THR A 303 -7.49 -48.91 28.85
CA THR A 303 -7.51 -47.48 28.51
C THR A 303 -6.14 -46.89 28.22
N MET A 304 -5.06 -47.52 28.70
CA MET A 304 -3.68 -47.11 28.40
C MET A 304 -3.22 -47.60 27.02
N ASP A 305 -3.60 -48.82 26.62
CA ASP A 305 -3.28 -49.34 25.29
C ASP A 305 -4.04 -48.59 24.18
N ALA A 306 -5.30 -48.20 24.43
CA ALA A 306 -6.10 -47.40 23.49
C ALA A 306 -5.56 -45.96 23.30
N LEU A 307 -4.96 -45.36 24.34
CA LEU A 307 -4.33 -44.04 24.25
C LEU A 307 -2.97 -44.09 23.53
N ALA A 308 -2.20 -45.16 23.75
CA ALA A 308 -0.95 -45.40 23.04
C ALA A 308 -1.16 -45.58 21.53
N ALA A 309 -2.20 -46.32 21.12
CA ALA A 309 -2.54 -46.53 19.71
C ALA A 309 -2.93 -45.22 18.98
N SER A 310 -3.68 -44.31 19.62
CA SER A 310 -4.08 -43.02 19.03
C SER A 310 -2.91 -42.02 18.85
N THR A 311 -1.77 -42.25 19.51
CA THR A 311 -0.55 -41.42 19.36
C THR A 311 0.44 -41.97 18.31
N ALA A 312 0.24 -43.21 17.86
CA ALA A 312 1.10 -43.86 16.86
C ALA A 312 0.77 -43.42 15.42
N ASP A 313 -0.51 -43.14 15.14
CA ASP A 313 -1.01 -42.68 13.82
C ASP A 313 -0.52 -41.27 13.43
N ALA A 314 -0.02 -40.48 14.39
CA ALA A 314 0.49 -39.14 14.16
C ALA A 314 1.94 -39.10 13.61
N ARG A 315 2.55 -40.24 13.28
CA ARG A 315 3.93 -40.35 12.74
C ARG A 315 4.04 -40.86 11.31
N GLU A 316 2.92 -41.14 10.63
CA GLU A 316 2.93 -41.72 9.27
C GLU A 316 2.79 -40.71 8.11
N ILE A 317 2.82 -39.40 8.40
CA ILE A 317 2.58 -38.34 7.39
C ILE A 317 3.87 -37.85 6.68
N ASP A 318 5.05 -38.31 7.11
CA ASP A 318 6.35 -37.79 6.62
C ASP A 318 6.85 -38.44 5.30
N ASN A 319 6.25 -39.55 4.85
CA ASN A 319 6.75 -40.31 3.68
C ASN A 319 6.10 -39.96 2.33
N ALA A 320 5.22 -38.96 2.26
CA ALA A 320 4.52 -38.60 1.02
C ALA A 320 5.11 -37.35 0.29
N ILE A 321 6.12 -36.68 0.86
CA ILE A 321 6.62 -35.37 0.37
C ILE A 321 8.02 -35.47 -0.27
N ARG A 322 8.61 -36.67 -0.42
CA ARG A 322 9.91 -36.91 -1.10
C ARG A 322 9.79 -37.27 -2.59
N MET A 323 8.73 -36.82 -3.27
CA MET A 323 8.46 -37.11 -4.68
C MET A 323 8.15 -35.83 -5.45
N GLY A 324 9.08 -34.88 -5.45
CA GLY A 324 8.94 -33.61 -6.17
C GLY A 324 10.26 -32.91 -6.49
N GLU A 325 11.38 -33.61 -6.33
CA GLU A 325 12.73 -33.12 -6.67
C GLU A 325 13.13 -33.63 -8.05
N ASP A 326 12.49 -33.12 -9.09
CA ASP A 326 13.05 -33.18 -10.44
C ASP A 326 12.29 -32.17 -11.28
N MET A 327 12.93 -31.05 -11.62
CA MET A 327 12.74 -30.22 -12.83
C MET A 327 13.47 -28.89 -12.64
N ALA A 328 14.79 -28.88 -12.82
CA ALA A 328 15.52 -27.63 -13.00
C ALA A 328 16.79 -27.85 -13.83
N ALA A 329 16.67 -27.60 -15.14
CA ALA A 329 17.64 -26.85 -15.95
C ALA A 329 17.39 -27.14 -17.44
N VAL A 330 16.67 -26.24 -18.10
CA VAL A 330 16.85 -26.05 -19.54
C VAL A 330 17.35 -24.63 -19.70
N ASP A 331 18.65 -24.51 -19.94
CA ASP A 331 19.32 -23.28 -20.33
C ASP A 331 19.00 -23.04 -21.82
N ALA A 332 18.22 -22.00 -22.12
CA ALA A 332 17.87 -21.62 -23.48
C ALA A 332 18.68 -20.40 -23.88
N GLY A 333 19.75 -20.63 -24.64
CA GLY A 333 20.38 -19.58 -25.45
C GLY A 333 19.35 -19.09 -26.47
N ILE A 334 19.04 -17.79 -26.42
CA ILE A 334 18.02 -17.19 -27.27
C ILE A 334 18.53 -17.15 -28.72
N ASP A 335 17.79 -17.76 -29.64
CA ASP A 335 18.09 -17.76 -31.08
C ASP A 335 17.65 -16.44 -31.72
N ASP A 336 18.60 -15.75 -32.37
CA ASP A 336 18.37 -14.48 -33.06
C ASP A 336 17.40 -14.61 -34.25
N THR A 337 17.28 -15.80 -34.85
CA THR A 337 16.38 -16.03 -35.98
C THR A 337 14.91 -16.17 -35.54
N GLU A 338 14.67 -16.75 -34.36
CA GLU A 338 13.36 -16.85 -33.75
C GLU A 338 12.83 -15.47 -33.33
N LEU A 339 13.72 -14.61 -32.83
CA LEU A 339 13.38 -13.23 -32.45
C LEU A 339 13.01 -12.35 -33.64
N GLU A 340 13.70 -12.50 -34.78
CA GLU A 340 13.34 -11.79 -36.00
C GLU A 340 11.95 -12.18 -36.51
N ALA A 341 11.59 -13.46 -36.40
CA ALA A 341 10.25 -13.94 -36.73
C ALA A 341 9.18 -13.38 -35.79
N GLU A 342 9.43 -13.37 -34.47
CA GLU A 342 8.54 -12.77 -33.47
C GLU A 342 8.34 -11.27 -33.70
N LEU A 343 9.42 -10.54 -34.01
CA LEU A 343 9.34 -9.11 -34.31
C LEU A 343 8.49 -8.83 -35.55
N ASN A 344 8.64 -9.64 -36.61
CA ASN A 344 7.84 -9.48 -37.82
C ASN A 344 6.36 -9.73 -37.55
N ALA A 345 6.02 -10.72 -36.72
CA ALA A 345 4.63 -10.95 -36.30
C ALA A 345 4.05 -9.75 -35.52
N LEU A 346 4.81 -9.16 -34.59
CA LEU A 346 4.40 -7.96 -33.86
C LEU A 346 4.21 -6.73 -34.76
N VAL A 347 5.02 -6.60 -35.81
CA VAL A 347 4.87 -5.54 -36.82
C VAL A 347 3.58 -5.73 -37.60
N GLU A 348 3.28 -6.93 -38.08
CA GLU A 348 2.04 -7.20 -38.82
C GLU A 348 0.79 -6.95 -37.99
N GLU A 349 0.81 -7.29 -36.71
CA GLU A 349 -0.31 -7.04 -35.80
C GLU A 349 -0.49 -5.54 -35.52
N ALA A 350 0.60 -4.81 -35.28
CA ALA A 350 0.55 -3.35 -35.11
C ALA A 350 0.06 -2.62 -36.38
N GLU A 351 0.45 -3.10 -37.56
CA GLU A 351 -0.01 -2.56 -38.84
C GLU A 351 -1.51 -2.80 -39.04
N LYS A 352 -2.02 -3.99 -38.74
CA LYS A 352 -3.46 -4.33 -38.78
C LYS A 352 -4.29 -3.49 -37.80
N GLU A 353 -3.83 -3.33 -36.56
CA GLU A 353 -4.51 -2.47 -35.57
C GLU A 353 -4.54 -1.00 -36.02
N SER A 354 -3.43 -0.50 -36.59
CA SER A 354 -3.37 0.87 -37.11
C SER A 354 -4.30 1.10 -38.30
N ALA A 355 -4.44 0.10 -39.19
CA ALA A 355 -5.32 0.13 -40.33
C ALA A 355 -6.80 0.12 -39.89
N ALA A 356 -7.16 -0.73 -38.92
CA ALA A 356 -8.51 -0.79 -38.35
C ALA A 356 -8.90 0.52 -37.64
N ALA A 357 -7.98 1.12 -36.87
CA ALA A 357 -8.22 2.41 -36.22
C ALA A 357 -8.37 3.56 -37.23
N ALA A 358 -7.59 3.54 -38.32
CA ALA A 358 -7.72 4.53 -39.40
C ALA A 358 -9.07 4.38 -40.14
N GLU A 359 -9.51 3.15 -40.40
CA GLU A 359 -10.80 2.87 -41.04
C GLU A 359 -11.98 3.34 -40.17
N GLN A 360 -11.94 3.07 -38.85
CA GLN A 360 -12.94 3.57 -37.90
C GLN A 360 -13.00 5.11 -37.86
N ALA A 361 -11.84 5.78 -37.85
CA ALA A 361 -11.78 7.23 -37.87
C ALA A 361 -12.32 7.85 -39.18
N VAL A 362 -12.21 7.14 -40.30
CA VAL A 362 -12.80 7.56 -41.59
C VAL A 362 -14.31 7.38 -41.57
N VAL A 363 -14.81 6.26 -41.04
CA VAL A 363 -16.25 5.99 -40.91
C VAL A 363 -16.93 7.04 -40.02
N GLU A 364 -16.33 7.40 -38.89
CA GLU A 364 -16.85 8.42 -37.99
C GLU A 364 -16.90 9.81 -38.65
N LYS A 365 -15.88 10.17 -39.45
CA LYS A 365 -15.88 11.42 -40.23
C LYS A 365 -16.93 11.45 -41.33
N LEU A 366 -17.21 10.32 -41.98
CA LEU A 366 -18.23 10.22 -43.03
C LEU A 366 -19.65 10.32 -42.46
N GLN A 367 -19.88 9.83 -41.24
CA GLN A 367 -21.17 9.94 -40.54
C GLN A 367 -21.48 11.37 -40.07
N GLY A 368 -20.47 12.23 -39.93
CA GLY A 368 -20.63 13.64 -39.55
C GLY A 368 -20.89 14.61 -40.72
N ILE A 369 -20.90 14.14 -41.97
CA ILE A 369 -21.17 14.99 -43.14
C ILE A 369 -22.69 15.00 -43.39
N GLU A 370 -23.37 16.09 -43.00
CA GLU A 370 -24.74 16.36 -43.42
C GLU A 370 -24.79 16.60 -44.93
N VAL A 371 -25.34 15.63 -45.67
CA VAL A 371 -25.63 15.78 -47.10
C VAL A 371 -26.84 16.71 -47.27
N HIS A 372 -26.59 18.00 -47.51
CA HIS A 372 -27.64 18.93 -47.88
C HIS A 372 -28.04 18.68 -49.35
N VAL A 373 -29.14 17.96 -49.56
CA VAL A 373 -29.75 17.79 -50.88
C VAL A 373 -30.49 19.10 -51.21
N PRO A 374 -30.07 19.85 -52.24
CA PRO A 374 -30.78 21.08 -52.60
C PRO A 374 -32.17 20.74 -53.15
N GLU A 375 -33.20 21.19 -52.46
CA GLU A 375 -34.60 21.05 -52.84
C GLU A 375 -34.92 22.01 -54.00
N GLY A 376 -34.72 21.54 -55.22
CA GLY A 376 -35.12 22.24 -56.44
C GLY A 376 -36.63 22.12 -56.64
N ALA A 377 -37.37 23.20 -56.36
CA ALA A 377 -38.78 23.31 -56.72
C ALA A 377 -38.97 23.18 -58.25
N PRO A 378 -40.03 22.49 -58.72
CA PRO A 378 -40.28 22.34 -60.15
C PRO A 378 -40.65 23.71 -60.77
N VAL A 379 -39.85 24.14 -61.75
CA VAL A 379 -40.12 25.33 -62.56
C VAL A 379 -41.40 25.09 -63.36
N GLN A 380 -42.44 25.90 -63.11
CA GLN A 380 -43.64 25.93 -63.96
C GLN A 380 -43.24 26.51 -65.32
N VAL A 381 -43.33 25.68 -66.36
CA VAL A 381 -43.11 26.10 -67.74
C VAL A 381 -44.38 26.77 -68.25
N GLU A 382 -44.35 28.10 -68.38
CA GLU A 382 -45.38 28.85 -69.11
C GLU A 382 -45.46 28.38 -70.57
N ALA A 383 -46.68 28.10 -71.03
CA ALA A 383 -46.96 27.64 -72.38
C ALA A 383 -46.69 28.75 -73.42
N VAL A 384 -45.69 28.56 -74.27
CA VAL A 384 -45.47 29.36 -75.48
C VAL A 384 -46.35 28.82 -76.62
N PRO A 385 -47.14 29.67 -77.31
CA PRO A 385 -48.06 29.21 -78.35
C PRO A 385 -47.33 28.73 -79.61
N ARG A 386 -47.83 27.64 -80.19
CA ARG A 386 -47.37 27.06 -81.47
C ARG A 386 -47.48 28.11 -82.59
N ARG A 387 -46.36 28.50 -83.17
CA ARG A 387 -46.32 29.07 -84.53
C ARG A 387 -46.17 27.94 -85.54
N THR A 388 -47.14 27.91 -86.44
CA THR A 388 -47.28 27.05 -87.60
C THR A 388 -46.11 27.22 -88.57
N ALA A 389 -45.67 26.12 -89.14
CA ALA A 389 -44.71 26.07 -90.24
C ALA A 389 -45.38 26.47 -91.56
N GLU A 390 -44.77 27.42 -92.26
CA GLU A 390 -44.84 27.62 -93.72
C GLU A 390 -43.37 27.87 -94.15
N ALA A 391 -42.73 26.91 -94.81
CA ALA A 391 -42.71 26.68 -96.25
C ALA A 391 -41.73 27.60 -97.00
N ALA A 392 -40.58 27.01 -97.37
CA ALA A 392 -39.85 27.09 -98.65
C ALA A 392 -38.34 26.92 -98.43
#